data_AF-A0A8B9YTW4-F1
#
_entry.id   AF-A0A8B9YTW4-F1
#
_cell.length_a   1.000
_cell.length_b   1.000
_cell.length_c   1.000
_cell.angle_alpha   90.00
_cell.angle_beta   90.00
_cell.angle_gamma   90.00
#
_symmetry.space_group_name_H-M   'P 1'
#
loop_
_entity.id
_entity.type
_entity.pdbx_description
1 polymer ?
#
loop_
_entity_poly.entity_id
_entity_poly.type
_entity_poly.pdbx_seq_one_letter_code
_entity_poly.pdbx_strand_id
1 'polypeptide(L)'
;MEATAASTSLPDPGDFDRNVPRICGVCGDRATGFHFNAMTCEGCKGFFRRSMKRKALFTCPFNGDCRITKDNRRHCQACRLKRCIDIGMMKEFILTDEEVQRKREMILKRKEEEALKDSLRPKLSEEQQRIITTLLEAHHKTYDDTYSDFSQFRPPVRNSEDEGNRPLRSILTPSFSGNSSSSCSDHCTSSPDTMEPTSFSNQNLNEEDSDDPSVTLDLSQLSMLPHLADLVSYSIQKVIGFAKMIPGFRDLTPEDQIVLLKSSAIEVIMLRSNQSFTLDDMSWTCGSPDYKYQVSDVTRAGHSLELIEPLIKFQVGLKKLNLHEEEHVLLMAICIVSPDRPGVQDAALVEAIQDRLSNTLQTYIRCRHPPPGSHLLYAKMIQKLADLRSLNEEHSKQYRCLSFQPESSMKLTPLLFEVFGNEIS
;
A
#
# COMPACT_ATOMS: atom_id res chain seq x y z
N MET A 1 -50.62 -9.47 -39.64
CA MET A 1 -50.76 -8.06 -40.05
C MET A 1 -50.21 -7.22 -38.91
N GLU A 2 -48.95 -6.81 -39.06
CA GLU A 2 -48.26 -5.91 -38.14
C GLU A 2 -48.89 -4.51 -38.22
N ALA A 3 -49.13 -3.89 -37.06
CA ALA A 3 -49.42 -2.47 -36.96
C ALA A 3 -48.19 -1.79 -36.35
N THR A 4 -47.47 -1.08 -37.19
CA THR A 4 -46.27 -0.29 -36.89
C THR A 4 -46.65 0.94 -36.06
N ALA A 5 -46.25 0.96 -34.79
CA ALA A 5 -46.27 2.18 -33.97
C ALA A 5 -44.95 2.92 -34.18
N ALA A 6 -45.01 4.07 -34.85
CA ALA A 6 -43.85 4.92 -35.09
C ALA A 6 -43.40 5.60 -33.78
N SER A 7 -42.27 5.16 -33.26
CA SER A 7 -41.55 5.80 -32.15
C SER A 7 -40.88 7.08 -32.64
N THR A 8 -41.46 8.25 -32.36
CA THR A 8 -40.75 9.53 -32.48
C THR A 8 -39.86 9.73 -31.26
N SER A 9 -38.58 9.42 -31.42
CA SER A 9 -37.53 9.69 -30.44
C SER A 9 -37.38 11.21 -30.23
N LEU A 10 -37.53 11.65 -28.99
CA LEU A 10 -37.11 13.00 -28.57
C LEU A 10 -35.56 13.05 -28.56
N PRO A 11 -34.93 14.15 -29.03
CA PRO A 11 -33.48 14.26 -28.99
C PRO A 11 -32.93 14.29 -27.57
N ASP A 12 -31.84 13.55 -27.38
CA ASP A 12 -31.01 13.45 -26.18
C ASP A 12 -30.53 14.84 -25.68
N PRO A 13 -30.51 15.17 -24.37
CA PRO A 13 -30.14 16.51 -23.89
C PRO A 13 -28.65 16.87 -24.04
N GLY A 14 -27.85 15.98 -24.64
CA GLY A 14 -26.39 16.00 -24.63
C GLY A 14 -25.70 16.74 -25.77
N ASP A 15 -26.39 17.07 -26.86
CA ASP A 15 -25.74 17.65 -28.06
C ASP A 15 -26.23 19.08 -28.34
N PHE A 16 -25.70 20.04 -27.59
CA PHE A 16 -25.93 21.46 -27.87
C PHE A 16 -24.61 22.22 -27.83
N ASP A 17 -24.15 22.61 -29.03
CA ASP A 17 -23.00 23.45 -29.31
C ASP A 17 -22.89 24.61 -28.29
N ARG A 18 -21.77 24.64 -27.55
CA ARG A 18 -21.50 25.62 -26.48
C ARG A 18 -21.38 27.06 -27.01
N ASN A 19 -21.25 27.25 -28.32
CA ASN A 19 -21.02 28.56 -28.94
C ASN A 19 -22.29 29.28 -29.45
N VAL A 20 -23.48 28.66 -29.34
CA VAL A 20 -24.74 29.31 -29.75
C VAL A 20 -25.35 30.11 -28.59
N PRO A 21 -25.63 31.43 -28.75
CA PRO A 21 -26.28 32.22 -27.73
C PRO A 21 -27.64 31.63 -27.33
N ARG A 22 -27.75 31.16 -26.08
CA ARG A 22 -29.02 30.66 -25.52
C ARG A 22 -29.92 31.86 -25.21
N ILE A 23 -30.93 32.08 -26.05
CA ILE A 23 -31.86 33.21 -25.92
C ILE A 23 -33.20 32.69 -25.37
N CYS A 24 -33.77 33.42 -24.41
CA CYS A 24 -35.06 33.10 -23.82
C CYS A 24 -36.20 33.35 -24.82
N GLY A 25 -36.97 32.31 -25.15
CA GLY A 25 -38.09 32.41 -26.12
C GLY A 25 -39.23 33.37 -25.71
N VAL A 26 -39.28 33.79 -24.44
CA VAL A 26 -40.30 34.70 -23.91
C VAL A 26 -39.92 36.17 -24.07
N CYS A 27 -38.69 36.55 -23.70
CA CYS A 27 -38.31 37.96 -23.55
C CYS A 27 -36.98 38.32 -24.23
N GLY A 28 -36.30 37.38 -24.87
CA GLY A 28 -35.02 37.64 -25.53
C GLY A 28 -33.81 37.81 -24.59
N ASP A 29 -33.99 37.71 -23.27
CA ASP A 29 -32.89 37.72 -22.30
C ASP A 29 -32.06 36.42 -22.37
N ARG A 30 -30.87 36.39 -21.74
CA ARG A 30 -30.01 35.19 -21.72
C ARG A 30 -30.74 34.03 -21.01
N ALA A 31 -30.93 32.93 -21.73
CA ALA A 31 -31.54 31.72 -21.17
C ALA A 31 -30.53 30.94 -20.33
N THR A 32 -31.01 30.39 -19.22
CA THR A 32 -30.20 29.54 -18.32
C THR A 32 -30.36 28.05 -18.64
N GLY A 33 -31.39 27.68 -19.40
CA GLY A 33 -31.64 26.32 -19.85
C GLY A 33 -33.10 26.09 -20.19
N PHE A 34 -33.47 24.82 -20.35
CA PHE A 34 -34.86 24.40 -20.45
C PHE A 34 -35.53 24.44 -19.08
N HIS A 35 -36.62 25.20 -18.98
CA HIS A 35 -37.47 25.22 -17.80
C HIS A 35 -38.90 24.95 -18.22
N PHE A 36 -39.52 23.94 -17.62
CA PHE A 36 -40.89 23.53 -17.94
C PHE A 36 -41.09 23.25 -19.44
N ASN A 37 -40.13 22.57 -20.08
CA ASN A 37 -40.12 22.23 -21.51
C ASN A 37 -39.78 23.37 -22.51
N ALA A 38 -39.33 24.54 -22.06
CA ALA A 38 -38.90 25.61 -22.97
C ALA A 38 -37.61 26.32 -22.56
N MET A 39 -36.79 26.72 -23.55
CA MET A 39 -35.56 27.48 -23.34
C MET A 39 -35.87 28.89 -22.81
N THR A 40 -35.61 29.13 -21.52
CA THR A 40 -35.99 30.40 -20.85
C THR A 40 -34.94 30.90 -19.86
N CYS A 41 -35.04 32.18 -19.49
CA CYS A 41 -34.27 32.78 -18.41
C CYS A 41 -34.92 32.52 -17.04
N GLU A 42 -34.16 32.67 -15.95
CA GLU A 42 -34.68 32.53 -14.57
C GLU A 42 -35.86 33.46 -14.28
N GLY A 43 -35.89 34.65 -14.89
CA GLY A 43 -36.99 35.60 -14.74
C GLY A 43 -38.33 35.07 -15.28
N CYS A 44 -38.31 34.43 -16.45
CA CYS A 44 -39.52 33.88 -17.07
C CYS A 44 -39.91 32.52 -16.47
N LYS A 45 -38.93 31.69 -16.10
CA LYS A 45 -39.15 30.49 -15.27
C LYS A 45 -39.90 30.80 -13.98
N GLY A 46 -39.37 31.76 -13.19
CA GLY A 46 -39.97 32.14 -11.91
C GLY A 46 -41.35 32.77 -12.08
N PHE A 47 -41.54 33.59 -13.12
CA PHE A 47 -42.84 34.17 -13.46
C PHE A 47 -43.87 33.08 -13.80
N PHE A 48 -43.56 32.21 -14.76
CA PHE A 48 -44.46 31.12 -15.18
C PHE A 48 -44.86 30.22 -14.01
N ARG A 49 -43.88 29.78 -13.20
CA ARG A 49 -44.14 28.96 -12.01
C ARG A 49 -45.11 29.62 -11.03
N ARG A 50 -44.92 30.91 -10.72
CA ARG A 50 -45.80 31.65 -9.79
C ARG A 50 -47.19 31.84 -10.37
N SER A 51 -47.27 32.19 -11.65
CA SER A 51 -48.54 32.42 -12.34
C SER A 51 -49.38 31.14 -12.39
N MET A 52 -48.77 30.00 -12.72
CA MET A 52 -49.46 28.71 -12.75
C MET A 52 -49.85 28.20 -11.36
N LYS A 53 -48.95 28.25 -10.36
CA LYS A 53 -49.27 27.83 -8.98
C LYS A 53 -50.41 28.63 -8.35
N ARG A 54 -50.44 29.95 -8.57
CA ARG A 54 -51.46 30.84 -8.01
C ARG A 54 -52.75 30.89 -8.84
N LYS A 55 -52.81 30.17 -9.97
CA LYS A 55 -53.89 30.30 -10.98
C LYS A 55 -54.16 31.76 -11.32
N ALA A 56 -53.09 32.54 -11.52
CA ALA A 56 -53.18 33.98 -11.69
C ALA A 56 -53.92 34.33 -12.98
N LEU A 57 -54.94 35.17 -12.87
CA LEU A 57 -55.66 35.75 -14.00
C LEU A 57 -55.12 37.17 -14.22
N PHE A 58 -54.62 37.43 -15.42
CA PHE A 58 -54.10 38.73 -15.79
C PHE A 58 -54.91 39.29 -16.95
N THR A 59 -55.27 40.57 -16.87
CA THR A 59 -55.89 41.31 -17.98
C THR A 59 -54.82 42.15 -18.66
N CYS A 60 -54.81 42.17 -19.99
CA CYS A 60 -53.93 43.06 -20.72
C CYS A 60 -54.44 44.50 -20.57
N PRO A 61 -53.61 45.48 -20.16
CA PRO A 61 -54.00 46.88 -20.13
C PRO A 61 -53.98 47.55 -21.52
N PHE A 62 -53.66 46.79 -22.57
CA PHE A 62 -53.55 47.21 -23.96
C PHE A 62 -54.41 46.28 -24.86
N ASN A 63 -53.96 45.98 -26.08
CA ASN A 63 -54.71 45.22 -27.09
C ASN A 63 -54.54 43.69 -27.04
N GLY A 64 -53.85 43.15 -26.03
CA GLY A 64 -53.64 41.69 -25.89
C GLY A 64 -52.52 41.08 -26.74
N ASP A 65 -51.73 41.91 -27.42
CA ASP A 65 -50.67 41.53 -28.38
C ASP A 65 -49.30 42.14 -28.06
N CYS A 66 -49.06 42.57 -26.81
CA CYS A 66 -47.82 43.24 -26.42
C CYS A 66 -46.57 42.39 -26.73
N ARG A 67 -45.61 42.96 -27.46
CA ARG A 67 -44.29 42.36 -27.69
C ARG A 67 -43.49 42.34 -26.38
N ILE A 68 -43.09 41.15 -25.93
CA ILE A 68 -42.35 40.95 -24.69
C ILE A 68 -40.83 40.95 -24.95
N THR A 69 -40.11 41.84 -24.27
CA THR A 69 -38.64 41.99 -24.32
C THR A 69 -38.05 42.01 -22.91
N LYS A 70 -36.72 41.96 -22.79
CA LYS A 70 -36.02 41.97 -21.49
C LYS A 70 -36.43 43.16 -20.63
N ASP A 71 -36.53 44.33 -21.25
CA ASP A 71 -36.80 45.60 -20.57
C ASP A 71 -38.28 45.75 -20.27
N ASN A 72 -39.15 45.29 -21.16
CA ASN A 72 -40.58 45.54 -21.04
C ASN A 72 -41.39 44.40 -20.42
N ARG A 73 -40.80 43.22 -20.15
CA ARG A 73 -41.48 42.01 -19.61
C ARG A 73 -42.18 42.18 -18.26
N ARG A 74 -42.20 43.36 -17.65
CA ARG A 74 -42.96 43.66 -16.43
C ARG A 74 -44.23 44.48 -16.68
N HIS A 75 -44.36 45.13 -17.85
CA HIS A 75 -45.45 46.06 -18.16
C HIS A 75 -46.79 45.36 -18.44
N CYS A 76 -46.77 44.14 -18.99
CA CYS A 76 -47.98 43.35 -19.23
C CYS A 76 -47.78 41.89 -18.83
N GLN A 77 -48.38 41.49 -17.69
CA GLN A 77 -48.30 40.11 -17.20
C GLN A 77 -49.16 39.15 -18.04
N ALA A 78 -50.28 39.63 -18.61
CA ALA A 78 -51.17 38.84 -19.46
C ALA A 78 -50.46 38.35 -20.74
N CYS A 79 -49.92 39.27 -21.54
CA CYS A 79 -49.18 38.94 -22.76
C CYS A 79 -47.89 38.16 -22.46
N ARG A 80 -47.25 38.39 -21.30
CA ARG A 80 -46.10 37.59 -20.88
C ARG A 80 -46.46 36.14 -20.56
N LEU A 81 -47.55 35.91 -19.82
CA LEU A 81 -47.99 34.55 -19.50
C LEU A 81 -48.46 33.81 -20.74
N LYS A 82 -49.21 34.50 -21.61
CA LYS A 82 -49.59 34.00 -22.94
C LYS A 82 -48.35 33.56 -23.71
N ARG A 83 -47.33 34.44 -23.81
CA ARG A 83 -46.08 34.11 -24.49
C ARG A 83 -45.34 32.92 -23.87
N CYS A 84 -45.35 32.75 -22.55
CA CYS A 84 -44.77 31.57 -21.91
C CYS A 84 -45.44 30.27 -22.38
N ILE A 85 -46.78 30.26 -22.48
CA ILE A 85 -47.56 29.10 -22.94
C ILE A 85 -47.30 28.87 -24.44
N ASP A 86 -47.31 29.93 -25.25
CA ASP A 86 -47.12 29.86 -26.70
C ASP A 86 -45.78 29.24 -27.10
N ILE A 87 -44.73 29.44 -26.31
CA ILE A 87 -43.41 28.83 -26.55
C ILE A 87 -43.27 27.41 -25.99
N GLY A 88 -44.37 26.84 -25.46
CA GLY A 88 -44.40 25.46 -24.97
C GLY A 88 -44.03 25.26 -23.52
N MET A 89 -44.10 26.28 -22.65
CA MET A 89 -43.96 26.06 -21.21
C MET A 89 -45.17 25.29 -20.66
N MET A 90 -44.92 24.16 -20.00
CA MET A 90 -45.94 23.21 -19.54
C MET A 90 -46.07 23.23 -18.00
N LYS A 91 -47.30 23.38 -17.50
CA LYS A 91 -47.55 23.46 -16.04
C LYS A 91 -47.35 22.11 -15.34
N GLU A 92 -47.43 21.02 -16.09
CA GLU A 92 -47.31 19.63 -15.65
C GLU A 92 -45.91 19.34 -15.09
N PHE A 93 -44.89 20.13 -15.49
CA PHE A 93 -43.53 20.07 -14.95
C PHE A 93 -43.33 20.91 -13.67
N ILE A 94 -44.37 21.61 -13.19
CA ILE A 94 -44.31 22.34 -11.92
C ILE A 94 -44.67 21.38 -10.79
N LEU A 95 -43.69 21.08 -9.96
CA LEU A 95 -43.88 20.21 -8.79
C LEU A 95 -44.99 20.74 -7.87
N THR A 96 -45.88 19.84 -7.47
CA THR A 96 -46.89 20.09 -6.45
C THR A 96 -46.24 20.33 -5.09
N ASP A 97 -46.98 20.91 -4.14
CA ASP A 97 -46.43 21.16 -2.80
C ASP A 97 -46.14 19.85 -2.06
N GLU A 98 -46.96 18.81 -2.30
CA GLU A 98 -46.73 17.44 -1.83
C GLU A 98 -45.44 16.83 -2.43
N GLU A 99 -45.18 17.01 -3.73
CA GLU A 99 -43.94 16.55 -4.37
C GLU A 99 -42.70 17.29 -3.87
N VAL A 100 -42.82 18.59 -3.63
CA VAL A 100 -41.74 19.39 -3.01
C VAL A 100 -41.47 18.89 -1.59
N GLN A 101 -42.51 18.61 -0.82
CA GLN A 101 -42.39 18.10 0.54
C GLN A 101 -41.73 16.70 0.56
N ARG A 102 -42.21 15.77 -0.28
CA ARG A 102 -41.57 14.44 -0.45
C ARG A 102 -40.10 14.52 -0.82
N LYS A 103 -39.73 15.44 -1.73
CA LYS A 103 -38.31 15.66 -2.08
C LYS A 103 -37.49 16.20 -0.91
N ARG A 104 -38.05 17.09 -0.08
CA ARG A 104 -37.37 17.62 1.11
C ARG A 104 -37.13 16.52 2.15
N GLU A 105 -38.13 15.69 2.41
CA GLU A 105 -38.03 14.56 3.33
C GLU A 105 -37.00 13.53 2.86
N MET A 106 -36.98 13.21 1.56
CA MET A 106 -35.98 12.32 0.97
C MET A 106 -34.54 12.87 1.14
N ILE A 107 -34.35 14.18 0.95
CA ILE A 107 -33.04 14.81 1.13
C ILE A 107 -32.63 14.79 2.61
N LEU A 108 -33.56 15.07 3.53
CA LEU A 108 -33.30 15.03 4.97
C LEU A 108 -32.89 13.62 5.40
N LYS A 109 -33.66 12.60 5.00
CA LYS A 109 -33.37 11.20 5.27
C LYS A 109 -32.00 10.78 4.74
N ARG A 110 -31.65 11.17 3.50
CA ARG A 110 -30.33 10.88 2.93
C ARG A 110 -29.20 11.52 3.73
N LYS A 111 -29.40 12.76 4.22
CA LYS A 111 -28.41 13.43 5.08
C LYS A 111 -28.25 12.74 6.43
N GLU A 112 -29.35 12.27 7.02
CA GLU A 112 -29.33 11.49 8.27
C GLU A 112 -28.63 10.15 8.08
N GLU A 113 -28.93 9.42 7.00
CA GLU A 113 -28.26 8.17 6.64
C GLU A 113 -26.75 8.36 6.41
N GLU A 114 -26.36 9.45 5.73
CA GLU A 114 -24.95 9.79 5.49
C GLU A 114 -24.22 10.20 6.78
N ALA A 115 -24.85 10.99 7.64
CA ALA A 115 -24.30 11.36 8.95
C ALA A 115 -24.15 10.14 9.86
N LEU A 116 -25.14 9.23 9.87
CA LEU A 116 -25.05 7.98 10.61
C LEU A 116 -23.90 7.12 10.09
N LYS A 117 -23.76 6.98 8.76
CA LYS A 117 -22.66 6.23 8.14
C LYS A 117 -21.28 6.80 8.50
N ASP A 118 -21.13 8.12 8.52
CA ASP A 118 -19.88 8.76 8.94
C ASP A 118 -19.60 8.58 10.44
N SER A 119 -20.65 8.62 11.27
CA SER A 119 -20.53 8.38 12.72
C SER A 119 -20.09 6.95 13.06
N LEU A 120 -20.51 5.97 12.24
CA LEU A 120 -20.16 4.55 12.39
C LEU A 120 -18.79 4.21 11.78
N ARG A 121 -18.12 5.15 11.10
CA ARG A 121 -16.83 4.89 10.49
C ARG A 121 -15.79 4.66 11.60
N PRO A 122 -15.02 3.54 11.55
CA PRO A 122 -13.99 3.29 12.54
C PRO A 122 -12.96 4.43 12.51
N LYS A 123 -12.54 4.86 13.70
CA LYS A 123 -11.51 5.88 13.90
C LYS A 123 -10.54 5.36 14.95
N LEU A 124 -9.27 5.70 14.79
CA LEU A 124 -8.26 5.45 15.81
C LEU A 124 -8.54 6.36 17.02
N SER A 125 -8.42 5.79 18.22
CA SER A 125 -8.37 6.60 19.45
C SER A 125 -7.06 7.40 19.51
N GLU A 126 -7.02 8.44 20.34
CA GLU A 126 -5.78 9.21 20.55
C GLU A 126 -4.63 8.35 21.07
N GLU A 127 -4.93 7.37 21.94
CA GLU A 127 -3.93 6.43 22.45
C GLU A 127 -3.37 5.55 21.33
N GLN A 128 -4.22 4.97 20.49
CA GLN A 128 -3.80 4.17 19.34
C GLN A 128 -2.95 4.98 18.37
N GLN A 129 -3.33 6.24 18.13
CA GLN A 129 -2.55 7.13 17.27
C GLN A 129 -1.17 7.42 17.88
N ARG A 130 -1.07 7.63 19.19
CA ARG A 130 0.22 7.80 19.89
C ARG A 130 1.09 6.55 19.77
N ILE A 131 0.53 5.35 20.00
CA ILE A 131 1.25 4.08 19.87
C ILE A 131 1.86 3.97 18.47
N ILE A 132 1.06 4.19 17.42
CA ILE A 132 1.52 4.12 16.03
C ILE A 132 2.66 5.13 15.80
N THR A 133 2.48 6.39 16.20
CA THR A 133 3.50 7.43 16.03
C THR A 133 4.81 7.07 16.73
N THR A 134 4.75 6.56 17.97
CA THR A 134 5.95 6.12 18.69
C THR A 134 6.66 4.96 17.99
N LEU A 135 5.92 3.99 17.46
CA LEU A 135 6.51 2.85 16.75
C LEU A 135 7.12 3.27 15.40
N LEU A 136 6.49 4.19 14.67
CA LEU A 136 7.07 4.77 13.45
C LEU A 136 8.37 5.51 13.76
N GLU A 137 8.37 6.36 14.79
CA GLU A 137 9.58 7.08 15.22
C GLU A 137 10.70 6.11 15.64
N ALA A 138 10.35 5.05 16.39
CA ALA A 138 11.29 4.00 16.74
C ALA A 138 11.85 3.29 15.51
N HIS A 139 11.01 3.03 14.52
CA HIS A 139 11.40 2.41 13.27
C HIS A 139 12.39 3.29 12.50
N HIS A 140 12.06 4.56 12.25
CA HIS A 140 12.93 5.50 11.52
C HIS A 140 14.25 5.80 12.25
N LYS A 141 14.29 5.73 13.59
CA LYS A 141 15.54 5.86 14.35
C LYS A 141 16.44 4.63 14.28
N THR A 142 15.87 3.47 13.97
CA THR A 142 16.58 2.18 14.04
C THR A 142 16.71 1.51 12.69
N TYR A 143 16.16 2.09 11.64
CA TYR A 143 16.29 1.61 10.27
C TYR A 143 16.80 2.75 9.41
N ASP A 144 17.93 2.49 8.75
CA ASP A 144 18.52 3.38 7.75
C ASP A 144 18.42 2.66 6.41
N ASP A 145 17.60 3.19 5.51
CA ASP A 145 17.37 2.63 4.17
C ASP A 145 18.59 2.78 3.25
N THR A 146 19.49 3.72 3.57
CA THR A 146 20.76 3.89 2.86
C THR A 146 21.83 2.90 3.32
N TYR A 147 21.63 2.26 4.48
CA TYR A 147 22.61 1.40 5.14
C TYR A 147 24.01 2.07 5.26
N SER A 148 24.04 3.38 5.48
CA SER A 148 25.27 4.20 5.46
C SER A 148 26.29 3.77 6.53
N ASP A 149 25.81 3.41 7.72
CA ASP A 149 26.60 2.89 8.84
C ASP A 149 27.27 1.55 8.52
N PHE A 150 26.80 0.84 7.48
CA PHE A 150 27.25 -0.52 7.20
C PHE A 150 28.65 -0.60 6.59
N SER A 151 29.15 0.51 6.04
CA SER A 151 30.53 0.66 5.55
C SER A 151 31.61 0.41 6.63
N GLN A 152 31.22 0.35 7.91
CA GLN A 152 32.11 0.10 9.04
C GLN A 152 32.38 -1.39 9.31
N PHE A 153 31.61 -2.31 8.69
CA PHE A 153 31.74 -3.76 8.89
C PHE A 153 32.59 -4.42 7.80
N ARG A 154 32.94 -5.70 7.99
CA ARG A 154 33.69 -6.48 6.99
C ARG A 154 32.90 -6.50 5.66
N PRO A 155 33.50 -6.27 4.48
CA PRO A 155 32.76 -6.26 3.21
C PRO A 155 32.34 -7.68 2.75
N PRO A 156 31.34 -7.81 1.84
CA PRO A 156 31.00 -9.08 1.21
C PRO A 156 32.19 -9.70 0.48
N VAL A 157 32.42 -11.00 0.66
CA VAL A 157 33.47 -11.75 -0.06
C VAL A 157 32.83 -12.78 -0.98
N ARG A 158 32.65 -12.40 -2.24
CA ARG A 158 32.20 -13.29 -3.30
C ARG A 158 33.42 -13.75 -4.09
N ASN A 159 33.99 -14.91 -3.77
CA ASN A 159 34.99 -15.59 -4.60
C ASN A 159 34.49 -15.57 -6.05
N SER A 160 35.24 -14.86 -6.90
CA SER A 160 34.98 -14.73 -8.33
C SER A 160 35.46 -15.99 -9.03
N GLU A 161 34.56 -16.93 -9.29
CA GLU A 161 34.79 -17.94 -10.33
C GLU A 161 34.52 -17.33 -11.72
N ASP A 162 35.04 -16.13 -12.03
CA ASP A 162 35.12 -15.64 -13.42
C ASP A 162 35.99 -14.36 -13.61
N GLU A 163 37.17 -14.27 -13.00
CA GLU A 163 38.19 -13.29 -13.45
C GLU A 163 39.40 -14.01 -14.07
N GLY A 164 39.16 -14.64 -15.20
CA GLY A 164 40.20 -14.88 -16.18
C GLY A 164 40.66 -13.56 -16.81
N ASN A 165 41.89 -13.15 -16.50
CA ASN A 165 42.66 -12.09 -17.18
C ASN A 165 42.07 -10.67 -17.16
N ARG A 166 42.42 -9.89 -16.13
CA ARG A 166 42.76 -8.47 -16.32
C ARG A 166 44.06 -8.14 -15.59
N PRO A 167 45.12 -7.70 -16.30
CA PRO A 167 46.31 -7.22 -15.63
C PRO A 167 46.01 -5.86 -14.99
N LEU A 168 46.39 -5.72 -13.71
CA LEU A 168 46.48 -4.44 -13.01
C LEU A 168 47.21 -3.42 -13.89
N ARG A 169 46.52 -2.32 -14.24
CA ARG A 169 47.20 -1.13 -14.74
C ARG A 169 46.96 0.03 -13.80
N SER A 170 48.05 0.42 -13.17
CA SER A 170 48.24 1.61 -12.36
C SER A 170 47.75 2.88 -13.09
N ILE A 171 47.27 3.80 -12.26
CA ILE A 171 47.20 5.25 -12.46
C ILE A 171 48.16 5.75 -13.54
N LEU A 172 47.62 6.43 -14.54
CA LEU A 172 48.05 7.75 -15.06
C LEU A 172 47.19 8.10 -16.29
N THR A 173 46.37 9.15 -16.16
CA THR A 173 45.86 9.95 -17.27
C THR A 173 47.03 10.54 -18.07
N PRO A 174 46.94 10.68 -19.41
CA PRO A 174 46.37 11.92 -19.94
C PRO A 174 45.49 11.77 -21.19
N SER A 175 44.60 12.74 -21.30
CA SER A 175 43.74 13.10 -22.42
C SER A 175 44.45 13.16 -23.76
N PHE A 176 43.85 12.63 -24.82
CA PHE A 176 43.90 13.22 -26.17
C PHE A 176 42.67 12.83 -26.99
N SER A 177 42.15 13.85 -27.65
CA SER A 177 40.96 13.93 -28.49
C SER A 177 41.12 13.18 -29.83
N GLY A 178 40.01 12.66 -30.37
CA GLY A 178 39.99 12.15 -31.75
C GLY A 178 38.61 11.72 -32.22
N ASN A 179 37.91 12.62 -32.91
CA ASN A 179 36.69 12.39 -33.69
C ASN A 179 36.84 11.27 -34.74
N SER A 180 35.76 10.51 -34.98
CA SER A 180 35.14 10.20 -36.30
C SER A 180 34.20 8.99 -36.13
N SER A 181 32.86 9.15 -36.18
CA SER A 181 31.97 9.29 -37.34
C SER A 181 31.86 8.05 -38.24
N SER A 182 30.76 7.31 -38.11
CA SER A 182 29.87 6.84 -39.20
C SER A 182 28.83 5.87 -38.59
N SER A 183 27.52 6.20 -38.61
CA SER A 183 26.55 5.96 -39.70
C SER A 183 26.41 4.45 -40.01
N CYS A 184 25.25 3.81 -40.05
CA CYS A 184 23.85 4.27 -40.05
C CYS A 184 22.89 3.06 -40.04
N SER A 185 21.64 3.31 -39.60
CA SER A 185 20.34 2.83 -40.15
C SER A 185 20.05 1.32 -40.21
N ASP A 186 18.82 0.81 -40.08
CA ASP A 186 17.51 1.30 -39.66
C ASP A 186 16.58 0.07 -39.55
N HIS A 187 15.60 0.16 -38.66
CA HIS A 187 14.23 -0.39 -38.70
C HIS A 187 13.93 -1.79 -39.29
N CYS A 188 13.25 -2.64 -38.49
CA CYS A 188 11.80 -2.84 -38.63
C CYS A 188 11.17 -3.65 -37.47
N THR A 189 9.97 -3.19 -37.11
CA THR A 189 9.00 -3.65 -36.10
C THR A 189 8.27 -4.96 -36.44
N SER A 190 8.01 -5.80 -35.43
CA SER A 190 6.72 -6.51 -35.26
C SER A 190 6.58 -7.06 -33.82
N SER A 191 5.42 -6.80 -33.21
CA SER A 191 4.94 -7.32 -31.90
C SER A 191 4.01 -8.54 -32.14
N PRO A 192 3.33 -9.10 -31.12
CA PRO A 192 3.72 -9.46 -29.74
C PRO A 192 3.44 -10.95 -29.46
N ASP A 193 4.30 -11.66 -28.72
CA ASP A 193 3.96 -13.00 -28.23
C ASP A 193 4.07 -13.10 -26.70
N THR A 194 2.97 -13.62 -26.16
CA THR A 194 2.70 -14.16 -24.81
C THR A 194 3.91 -14.84 -24.14
N MET A 195 4.29 -14.37 -22.95
CA MET A 195 5.21 -15.08 -22.06
C MET A 195 4.45 -15.95 -21.07
N GLU A 196 4.53 -17.26 -21.26
CA GLU A 196 4.38 -18.25 -20.19
C GLU A 196 5.68 -18.37 -19.37
N PRO A 197 5.64 -18.80 -18.10
CA PRO A 197 6.82 -18.89 -17.25
C PRO A 197 7.67 -20.10 -17.63
N THR A 198 8.95 -19.84 -17.93
CA THR A 198 9.94 -20.87 -18.27
C THR A 198 10.27 -21.77 -17.09
N SER A 199 10.13 -23.07 -17.35
CA SER A 199 10.53 -24.22 -16.53
C SER A 199 12.00 -24.17 -16.09
N PHE A 200 12.25 -24.48 -14.82
CA PHE A 200 13.59 -24.78 -14.31
C PHE A 200 14.11 -26.07 -14.95
N SER A 201 15.33 -26.02 -15.49
CA SER A 201 16.03 -27.18 -16.04
C SER A 201 16.73 -27.94 -14.92
N ASN A 202 16.30 -29.17 -14.67
CA ASN A 202 17.01 -30.15 -13.87
C ASN A 202 18.29 -30.59 -14.60
N GLN A 203 19.45 -30.31 -14.03
CA GLN A 203 20.69 -30.98 -14.42
C GLN A 203 20.93 -32.18 -13.49
N ASN A 204 21.03 -33.35 -14.12
CA ASN A 204 21.35 -34.63 -13.52
C ASN A 204 22.65 -34.56 -12.71
N LEU A 205 22.61 -35.02 -11.47
CA LEU A 205 23.80 -35.45 -10.72
C LEU A 205 23.78 -36.97 -10.69
N ASN A 206 24.85 -37.57 -11.19
CA ASN A 206 25.10 -39.00 -11.11
C ASN A 206 25.28 -39.41 -9.65
N GLU A 207 24.56 -40.44 -9.23
CA GLU A 207 24.73 -41.14 -7.96
C GLU A 207 26.05 -41.92 -7.98
N GLU A 208 26.99 -41.53 -7.12
CA GLU A 208 28.01 -42.46 -6.63
C GLU A 208 27.83 -42.63 -5.12
N ASP A 209 27.68 -43.90 -4.76
CA ASP A 209 27.27 -44.48 -3.50
C ASP A 209 28.45 -44.47 -2.50
N SER A 210 28.34 -43.71 -1.41
CA SER A 210 29.18 -43.93 -0.22
C SER A 210 28.49 -43.40 1.05
N ASP A 211 28.09 -44.33 1.91
CA ASP A 211 27.55 -44.11 3.25
C ASP A 211 28.61 -43.51 4.21
N ASP A 212 28.49 -42.21 4.55
CA ASP A 212 28.97 -41.61 5.80
C ASP A 212 28.12 -40.36 6.16
N PRO A 213 27.45 -40.28 7.33
CA PRO A 213 26.54 -39.19 7.65
C PRO A 213 27.25 -37.98 8.29
N SER A 214 28.51 -37.70 7.93
CA SER A 214 29.22 -36.48 8.33
C SER A 214 29.36 -35.56 7.12
N VAL A 215 28.39 -34.66 6.94
CA VAL A 215 28.53 -33.55 5.99
C VAL A 215 29.57 -32.59 6.57
N THR A 216 30.85 -32.90 6.38
CA THR A 216 31.92 -31.94 6.59
C THR A 216 31.79 -30.87 5.52
N LEU A 217 31.04 -29.81 5.83
CA LEU A 217 31.05 -28.56 5.07
C LEU A 217 32.51 -28.14 4.87
N ASP A 218 32.96 -28.12 3.61
CA ASP A 218 34.30 -27.63 3.27
C ASP A 218 34.39 -26.14 3.67
N LEU A 219 35.15 -25.88 4.74
CA LEU A 219 35.25 -24.61 5.46
C LEU A 219 35.85 -23.48 4.61
N SER A 220 36.50 -23.81 3.49
CA SER A 220 36.97 -22.87 2.48
C SER A 220 35.81 -22.18 1.72
N GLN A 221 34.58 -22.69 1.85
CA GLN A 221 33.40 -22.23 1.11
C GLN A 221 32.55 -21.19 1.87
N LEU A 222 32.72 -21.04 3.20
CA LEU A 222 31.92 -20.13 4.05
C LEU A 222 32.39 -18.66 4.00
N SER A 223 32.72 -18.19 2.80
CA SER A 223 33.24 -16.85 2.50
C SER A 223 32.35 -15.70 2.98
N MET A 224 31.02 -15.89 3.01
CA MET A 224 30.07 -14.85 3.40
C MET A 224 29.71 -14.86 4.89
N LEU A 225 30.10 -15.91 5.63
CA LEU A 225 29.76 -16.05 7.05
C LEU A 225 30.21 -14.86 7.93
N PRO A 226 31.48 -14.38 7.84
CA PRO A 226 31.92 -13.23 8.63
C PRO A 226 31.09 -11.97 8.37
N HIS A 227 30.76 -11.74 7.10
CA HIS A 227 30.01 -10.57 6.66
C HIS A 227 28.56 -10.60 7.15
N LEU A 228 27.86 -11.73 6.94
CA LEU A 228 26.48 -11.86 7.38
C LEU A 228 26.36 -11.90 8.91
N ALA A 229 27.37 -12.42 9.62
CA ALA A 229 27.42 -12.32 11.08
C ALA A 229 27.48 -10.86 11.56
N ASP A 230 28.23 -9.99 10.89
CA ASP A 230 28.26 -8.55 11.19
C ASP A 230 26.90 -7.89 10.89
N LEU A 231 26.29 -8.21 9.75
CA LEU A 231 24.97 -7.69 9.37
C LEU A 231 23.89 -8.08 10.38
N VAL A 232 23.88 -9.33 10.84
CA VAL A 232 22.96 -9.81 11.85
C VAL A 232 23.23 -9.12 13.19
N SER A 233 24.50 -8.94 13.59
CA SER A 233 24.86 -8.21 14.82
C SER A 233 24.35 -6.78 14.82
N TYR A 234 24.59 -6.07 13.73
CA TYR A 234 24.08 -4.73 13.51
C TYR A 234 22.55 -4.70 13.63
N SER A 235 21.89 -5.66 12.97
CA SER A 235 20.43 -5.74 12.97
C SER A 235 19.87 -6.06 14.37
N ILE A 236 20.53 -6.90 15.17
CA ILE A 236 20.17 -7.15 16.58
C ILE A 236 20.19 -5.84 17.37
N GLN A 237 21.24 -5.04 17.25
CA GLN A 237 21.33 -3.75 17.95
C GLN A 237 20.18 -2.81 17.58
N LYS A 238 19.81 -2.76 16.30
CA LYS A 238 18.65 -2.00 15.82
C LYS A 238 17.33 -2.54 16.36
N VAL A 239 17.16 -3.86 16.43
CA VAL A 239 15.98 -4.50 17.05
C VAL A 239 15.89 -4.15 18.54
N ILE A 240 17.00 -4.19 19.29
CA ILE A 240 17.05 -3.77 20.70
C ILE A 240 16.64 -2.30 20.84
N GLY A 241 17.17 -1.43 19.98
CA GLY A 241 16.80 -0.01 19.94
C GLY A 241 15.30 0.19 19.72
N PHE A 242 14.71 -0.57 18.80
CA PHE A 242 13.28 -0.51 18.48
C PHE A 242 12.43 -1.00 19.65
N ALA A 243 12.78 -2.16 20.22
CA ALA A 243 12.06 -2.77 21.33
C ALA A 243 11.98 -1.85 22.55
N LYS A 244 13.09 -1.17 22.88
CA LYS A 244 13.15 -0.18 23.97
C LYS A 244 12.21 1.00 23.82
N MET A 245 11.61 1.22 22.65
CA MET A 245 10.65 2.29 22.39
C MET A 245 9.20 1.79 22.27
N ILE A 246 8.96 0.47 22.32
CA ILE A 246 7.61 -0.09 22.31
C ILE A 246 6.87 0.34 23.60
N PRO A 247 5.68 0.95 23.51
CA PRO A 247 4.91 1.34 24.69
C PRO A 247 4.58 0.16 25.60
N GLY A 248 5.08 0.18 26.84
CA GLY A 248 4.92 -0.90 27.82
C GLY A 248 6.15 -1.82 27.96
N PHE A 249 7.08 -1.83 26.99
CA PHE A 249 8.20 -2.78 27.02
C PHE A 249 9.17 -2.54 28.18
N ARG A 250 9.41 -1.26 28.54
CA ARG A 250 10.28 -0.90 29.67
C ARG A 250 9.64 -1.16 31.04
N ASP A 251 8.34 -1.44 31.07
CA ASP A 251 7.63 -1.76 32.30
C ASP A 251 7.81 -3.25 32.69
N LEU A 252 8.29 -4.07 31.76
CA LEU A 252 8.66 -5.48 31.98
C LEU A 252 9.92 -5.61 32.82
N THR A 253 10.09 -6.75 33.48
CA THR A 253 11.33 -7.10 34.19
C THR A 253 12.52 -7.13 33.22
N PRO A 254 13.74 -6.78 33.65
CA PRO A 254 14.93 -6.91 32.81
C PRO A 254 15.10 -8.33 32.24
N GLU A 255 14.77 -9.35 33.03
CA GLU A 255 14.82 -10.75 32.64
C GLU A 255 13.86 -11.04 31.47
N ASP A 256 12.60 -10.59 31.57
CA ASP A 256 11.61 -10.76 30.50
C ASP A 256 12.00 -9.96 29.24
N GLN A 257 12.53 -8.73 29.41
CA GLN A 257 13.03 -7.96 28.27
C GLN A 257 14.13 -8.71 27.51
N ILE A 258 15.05 -9.36 28.23
CA ILE A 258 16.13 -10.17 27.65
C ILE A 258 15.55 -11.40 26.94
N VAL A 259 14.65 -12.15 27.58
CA VAL A 259 14.04 -13.35 27.00
C VAL A 259 13.28 -13.03 25.70
N LEU A 260 12.47 -11.97 25.71
CA LEU A 260 11.73 -11.54 24.52
C LEU A 260 12.68 -11.15 23.39
N LEU A 261 13.72 -10.36 23.69
CA LEU A 261 14.71 -9.95 22.69
C LEU A 261 15.48 -11.14 22.10
N LYS A 262 15.98 -12.05 22.94
CA LYS A 262 16.72 -13.23 22.47
C LYS A 262 15.86 -14.12 21.59
N SER A 263 14.62 -14.35 22.00
CA SER A 263 13.71 -15.27 21.31
C SER A 263 13.08 -14.70 20.02
N SER A 264 12.96 -13.37 19.90
CA SER A 264 12.34 -12.74 18.73
C SER A 264 13.33 -12.09 17.76
N ALA A 265 14.61 -11.92 18.12
CA ALA A 265 15.55 -11.11 17.34
C ALA A 265 15.60 -11.49 15.85
N ILE A 266 15.82 -12.77 15.55
CA ILE A 266 15.90 -13.21 14.16
C ILE A 266 14.57 -13.07 13.41
N GLU A 267 13.45 -13.31 14.10
CA GLU A 267 12.11 -13.18 13.51
C GLU A 267 11.83 -11.73 13.08
N VAL A 268 12.22 -10.76 13.92
CA VAL A 268 12.09 -9.33 13.63
C VAL A 268 13.07 -8.90 12.52
N ILE A 269 14.28 -9.47 12.48
CA ILE A 269 15.24 -9.22 11.39
C ILE A 269 14.68 -9.73 10.06
N MET A 270 14.07 -10.93 10.04
CA MET A 270 13.42 -11.49 8.86
C MET A 270 12.19 -10.68 8.43
N LEU A 271 11.38 -10.19 9.37
CA LEU A 271 10.29 -9.25 9.07
C LEU A 271 10.81 -7.97 8.43
N ARG A 272 11.79 -7.33 9.08
CA ARG A 272 12.34 -6.03 8.67
C ARG A 272 13.07 -6.10 7.33
N SER A 273 13.75 -7.21 7.04
CA SER A 273 14.44 -7.39 5.75
C SER A 273 13.48 -7.40 4.55
N ASN A 274 12.17 -7.52 4.77
CA ASN A 274 11.17 -7.33 3.72
C ASN A 274 11.20 -5.92 3.11
N GLN A 275 11.69 -4.92 3.83
CA GLN A 275 11.79 -3.55 3.32
C GLN A 275 12.84 -3.44 2.19
N SER A 276 13.95 -4.17 2.30
CA SER A 276 15.02 -4.21 1.29
C SER A 276 14.87 -5.36 0.28
N PHE A 277 13.92 -6.29 0.49
CA PHE A 277 13.65 -7.40 -0.43
C PHE A 277 12.92 -6.92 -1.71
N THR A 278 13.32 -7.42 -2.88
CA THR A 278 12.62 -7.22 -4.15
C THR A 278 12.12 -8.54 -4.75
N LEU A 279 10.98 -8.47 -5.44
CA LEU A 279 10.39 -9.60 -6.16
C LEU A 279 11.02 -9.82 -7.55
N ASP A 280 11.80 -8.87 -8.05
CA ASP A 280 12.34 -8.90 -9.41
C ASP A 280 13.32 -10.07 -9.60
N ASP A 281 14.21 -10.26 -8.64
CA ASP A 281 15.24 -11.29 -8.66
C ASP A 281 15.40 -12.00 -7.30
N MET A 282 14.42 -11.83 -6.40
CA MET A 282 14.38 -12.46 -5.07
C MET A 282 15.63 -12.15 -4.24
N SER A 283 16.10 -10.91 -4.28
CA SER A 283 17.29 -10.43 -3.57
C SER A 283 16.97 -9.34 -2.55
N TRP A 284 17.92 -9.08 -1.64
CA TRP A 284 17.89 -7.94 -0.73
C TRP A 284 18.88 -6.89 -1.18
N THR A 285 18.46 -5.63 -1.28
CA THR A 285 19.35 -4.53 -1.68
C THR A 285 19.46 -3.52 -0.54
N CYS A 286 20.65 -3.42 0.04
CA CYS A 286 20.92 -2.61 1.22
C CYS A 286 21.82 -1.42 0.87
N GLY A 287 21.27 -0.38 0.26
CA GLY A 287 22.03 0.79 -0.17
C GLY A 287 22.80 0.57 -1.49
N SER A 288 24.13 0.52 -1.42
CA SER A 288 25.01 0.34 -2.60
C SER A 288 24.77 -1.01 -3.31
N PRO A 289 24.96 -1.10 -4.65
CA PRO A 289 24.92 -2.37 -5.38
C PRO A 289 25.84 -3.47 -4.82
N ASP A 290 26.92 -3.10 -4.12
CA ASP A 290 27.84 -4.07 -3.49
C ASP A 290 27.14 -4.88 -2.37
N TYR A 291 26.17 -4.25 -1.70
CA TYR A 291 25.38 -4.82 -0.60
C TYR A 291 24.03 -5.36 -1.10
N LYS A 292 24.07 -6.01 -2.26
CA LYS A 292 22.96 -6.80 -2.79
C LYS A 292 23.15 -8.28 -2.48
N TYR A 293 22.21 -8.90 -1.78
CA TYR A 293 22.32 -10.28 -1.31
C TYR A 293 21.37 -11.19 -2.06
N GLN A 294 21.92 -12.26 -2.62
CA GLN A 294 21.16 -13.34 -3.27
C GLN A 294 21.12 -14.58 -2.37
N VAL A 295 20.30 -15.55 -2.75
CA VAL A 295 20.24 -16.88 -2.10
C VAL A 295 21.64 -17.51 -1.98
N SER A 296 22.47 -17.37 -3.01
CA SER A 296 23.85 -17.87 -3.03
C SER A 296 24.76 -17.22 -1.98
N ASP A 297 24.53 -15.97 -1.61
CA ASP A 297 25.30 -15.31 -0.55
C ASP A 297 24.98 -15.91 0.83
N VAL A 298 23.71 -16.27 1.04
CA VAL A 298 23.23 -16.89 2.28
C VAL A 298 23.70 -18.34 2.40
N THR A 299 23.73 -19.10 1.28
CA THR A 299 24.33 -20.45 1.28
C THR A 299 25.83 -20.41 1.53
N ARG A 300 26.54 -19.42 0.98
CA ARG A 300 27.97 -19.15 1.26
C ARG A 300 28.26 -18.66 2.69
N ALA A 301 27.23 -18.42 3.49
CA ALA A 301 27.36 -18.21 4.92
C ALA A 301 27.07 -19.48 5.75
N GLY A 302 26.74 -20.59 5.11
CA GLY A 302 26.56 -21.89 5.76
C GLY A 302 25.11 -22.26 6.06
N HIS A 303 24.15 -21.52 5.50
CA HIS A 303 22.73 -21.85 5.62
C HIS A 303 22.25 -22.72 4.47
N SER A 304 21.49 -23.78 4.78
CA SER A 304 20.97 -24.69 3.77
C SER A 304 19.64 -24.20 3.17
N LEU A 305 19.22 -24.83 2.09
CA LEU A 305 17.93 -24.55 1.45
C LEU A 305 16.72 -24.86 2.35
N GLU A 306 16.88 -25.72 3.38
CA GLU A 306 15.84 -26.00 4.38
C GLU A 306 15.41 -24.72 5.13
N LEU A 307 16.33 -23.76 5.30
CA LEU A 307 16.03 -22.44 5.87
C LEU A 307 15.66 -21.43 4.78
N ILE A 308 16.41 -21.43 3.68
CA ILE A 308 16.35 -20.34 2.69
C ILE A 308 15.07 -20.41 1.86
N GLU A 309 14.60 -21.60 1.46
CA GLU A 309 13.36 -21.72 0.68
C GLU A 309 12.13 -21.23 1.46
N PRO A 310 11.90 -21.65 2.73
CA PRO A 310 10.85 -21.07 3.55
C PRO A 310 11.02 -19.57 3.77
N LEU A 311 12.26 -19.06 3.91
CA LEU A 311 12.52 -17.63 4.09
C LEU A 311 12.11 -16.84 2.85
N ILE A 312 12.48 -17.28 1.64
CA ILE A 312 12.06 -16.63 0.39
C ILE A 312 10.53 -16.67 0.25
N LYS A 313 9.91 -17.82 0.52
CA LYS A 313 8.45 -17.95 0.51
C LYS A 313 7.78 -16.99 1.50
N PHE A 314 8.37 -16.83 2.68
CA PHE A 314 7.93 -15.85 3.68
C PHE A 314 8.02 -14.42 3.15
N GLN A 315 9.18 -14.01 2.59
CA GLN A 315 9.39 -12.67 2.05
C GLN A 315 8.41 -12.33 0.92
N VAL A 316 8.23 -13.25 -0.02
CA VAL A 316 7.25 -13.13 -1.11
C VAL A 316 5.83 -13.01 -0.55
N GLY A 317 5.48 -13.85 0.41
CA GLY A 317 4.17 -13.83 1.06
C GLY A 317 3.90 -12.51 1.79
N LEU A 318 4.91 -11.94 2.45
CA LEU A 318 4.81 -10.68 3.17
C LEU A 318 4.70 -9.47 2.21
N LYS A 319 5.48 -9.43 1.12
CA LYS A 319 5.35 -8.40 0.07
C LYS A 319 3.95 -8.37 -0.52
N LYS A 320 3.36 -9.54 -0.78
CA LYS A 320 1.99 -9.66 -1.35
C LYS A 320 0.90 -9.11 -0.45
N LEU A 321 1.16 -8.90 0.84
CA LEU A 321 0.19 -8.24 1.73
C LEU A 321 0.10 -6.73 1.49
N ASN A 322 1.10 -6.11 0.84
CA ASN A 322 1.17 -4.67 0.59
C ASN A 322 0.90 -3.84 1.86
N LEU A 323 1.58 -4.21 2.94
CA LEU A 323 1.40 -3.59 4.25
C LEU A 323 1.78 -2.10 4.20
N HIS A 324 1.01 -1.28 4.90
CA HIS A 324 1.46 0.05 5.26
C HIS A 324 2.60 -0.02 6.27
N GLU A 325 3.37 1.05 6.38
CA GLU A 325 4.47 1.14 7.35
C GLU A 325 3.95 0.96 8.79
N GLU A 326 2.81 1.55 9.13
CA GLU A 326 2.19 1.41 10.44
C GLU A 326 1.86 -0.05 10.77
N GLU A 327 1.36 -0.80 9.78
CA GLU A 327 1.03 -2.21 9.93
C GLU A 327 2.29 -3.06 10.12
N HIS A 328 3.36 -2.72 9.41
CA HIS A 328 4.65 -3.37 9.52
C HIS A 328 5.28 -3.17 10.91
N VAL A 329 5.31 -1.94 11.43
CA VAL A 329 5.88 -1.65 12.76
C VAL A 329 5.06 -2.23 13.90
N LEU A 330 3.72 -2.26 13.76
CA LEU A 330 2.84 -2.93 14.70
C LEU A 330 3.08 -4.45 14.70
N LEU A 331 3.24 -5.06 13.52
CA LEU A 331 3.53 -6.48 13.39
C LEU A 331 4.88 -6.85 14.02
N MET A 332 5.92 -6.04 13.81
CA MET A 332 7.22 -6.20 14.49
C MET A 332 7.08 -6.10 16.02
N ALA A 333 6.32 -5.11 16.51
CA ALA A 333 6.13 -4.94 17.96
C ALA A 333 5.38 -6.14 18.57
N ILE A 334 4.31 -6.61 17.92
CA ILE A 334 3.55 -7.81 18.34
C ILE A 334 4.45 -9.06 18.36
N CYS A 335 5.35 -9.20 17.38
CA CYS A 335 6.31 -10.30 17.33
C CYS A 335 7.27 -10.31 18.54
N ILE A 336 7.76 -9.13 18.94
CA ILE A 336 8.67 -8.97 20.09
C ILE A 336 7.97 -9.30 21.40
N VAL A 337 6.79 -8.72 21.66
CA VAL A 337 6.06 -8.91 22.92
C VAL A 337 5.17 -10.16 22.86
N SER A 338 5.76 -11.32 22.66
CA SER A 338 5.05 -12.60 22.62
C SER A 338 5.06 -13.28 24.00
N PRO A 339 3.90 -13.54 24.63
CA PRO A 339 3.85 -14.12 25.98
C PRO A 339 4.21 -15.61 26.02
N ASP A 340 4.17 -16.29 24.88
CA ASP A 340 4.43 -17.73 24.75
C ASP A 340 5.94 -18.07 24.62
N ARG A 341 6.84 -17.09 24.80
CA ARG A 341 8.28 -17.32 24.71
C ARG A 341 8.80 -18.11 25.91
N PRO A 342 9.60 -19.17 25.71
CA PRO A 342 10.21 -19.92 26.81
C PRO A 342 11.04 -19.01 27.72
N GLY A 343 10.79 -19.06 29.02
CA GLY A 343 11.54 -18.30 30.04
C GLY A 343 10.88 -16.98 30.48
N VAL A 344 9.78 -16.55 29.85
CA VAL A 344 9.00 -15.39 30.30
C VAL A 344 8.39 -15.69 31.68
N GLN A 345 8.59 -14.76 32.62
CA GLN A 345 8.13 -14.84 34.00
C GLN A 345 6.74 -14.20 34.16
N ASP A 346 6.53 -12.98 33.68
CA ASP A 346 5.22 -12.30 33.73
C ASP A 346 4.50 -12.33 32.37
N ALA A 347 4.02 -13.53 32.00
CA ALA A 347 3.29 -13.72 30.74
C ALA A 347 2.02 -12.87 30.64
N ALA A 348 1.36 -12.57 31.77
CA ALA A 348 0.13 -11.80 31.80
C ALA A 348 0.37 -10.33 31.42
N LEU A 349 1.45 -9.72 31.91
CA LEU A 349 1.82 -8.36 31.52
C LEU A 349 2.25 -8.29 30.05
N VAL A 350 3.01 -9.28 29.57
CA VAL A 350 3.40 -9.36 28.15
C VAL A 350 2.17 -9.49 27.25
N GLU A 351 1.22 -10.36 27.60
CA GLU A 351 -0.05 -10.53 26.88
C GLU A 351 -0.86 -9.24 26.86
N ALA A 352 -0.97 -8.52 27.99
CA ALA A 352 -1.68 -7.24 28.04
C ALA A 352 -1.07 -6.18 27.11
N ILE A 353 0.26 -6.14 26.98
CA ILE A 353 0.96 -5.25 26.03
C ILE A 353 0.66 -5.70 24.59
N GLN A 354 0.78 -7.00 24.31
CA GLN A 354 0.53 -7.56 22.97
C GLN A 354 -0.91 -7.34 22.51
N ASP A 355 -1.89 -7.49 23.41
CA ASP A 355 -3.31 -7.27 23.15
C ASP A 355 -3.59 -5.82 22.77
N ARG A 356 -2.97 -4.87 23.47
CA ARG A 356 -3.11 -3.45 23.16
C ARG A 356 -2.57 -3.12 21.75
N LEU A 357 -1.42 -3.69 21.39
CA LEU A 357 -0.84 -3.53 20.05
C LEU A 357 -1.70 -4.20 18.97
N SER A 358 -2.19 -5.40 19.24
CA SER A 358 -3.08 -6.18 18.35
C SER A 358 -4.39 -5.46 18.08
N ASN A 359 -5.01 -4.89 19.12
CA ASN A 359 -6.23 -4.08 18.99
C ASN A 359 -5.98 -2.79 18.19
N THR A 360 -4.81 -2.18 18.37
CA THR A 360 -4.37 -1.01 17.59
C THR A 360 -4.25 -1.36 16.11
N LEU A 361 -3.60 -2.48 15.77
CA LEU A 361 -3.46 -2.96 14.40
C LEU A 361 -4.81 -3.27 13.75
N GLN A 362 -5.68 -4.02 14.43
CA GLN A 362 -7.02 -4.31 13.91
C GLN A 362 -7.83 -3.04 13.64
N THR A 363 -7.73 -2.04 14.53
CA THR A 363 -8.42 -0.76 14.35
C THR A 363 -7.84 0.01 13.17
N TYR A 364 -6.50 0.04 13.02
CA TYR A 364 -5.84 0.67 11.89
C TYR A 364 -6.29 0.06 10.56
N ILE A 365 -6.27 -1.28 10.45
CA ILE A 365 -6.73 -2.02 9.27
C ILE A 365 -8.18 -1.63 8.93
N ARG A 366 -9.09 -1.61 9.91
CA ARG A 366 -10.50 -1.22 9.68
C ARG A 366 -10.64 0.23 9.21
N CYS A 367 -9.76 1.13 9.67
CA CYS A 367 -9.78 2.54 9.29
C CYS A 367 -9.22 2.79 7.89
N ARG A 368 -8.14 2.09 7.52
CA ARG A 368 -7.31 2.37 6.34
C ARG A 368 -7.55 1.42 5.17
N HIS A 369 -7.98 0.20 5.43
CA HIS A 369 -8.34 -0.80 4.43
C HIS A 369 -9.83 -1.16 4.55
N PRO A 370 -10.79 -0.28 4.20
CA PRO A 370 -12.20 -0.66 4.29
C PRO A 370 -12.51 -1.88 3.41
N PRO A 371 -13.53 -2.70 3.74
CA PRO A 371 -13.89 -3.89 2.96
C PRO A 371 -14.06 -3.57 1.46
N PRO A 372 -13.55 -4.43 0.56
CA PRO A 372 -12.99 -5.77 0.82
C PRO A 372 -11.51 -5.79 1.25
N GLY A 373 -10.82 -4.64 1.29
CA GLY A 373 -9.38 -4.55 1.56
C GLY A 373 -8.95 -5.11 2.93
N SER A 374 -9.75 -4.89 3.98
CA SER A 374 -9.49 -5.44 5.33
C SER A 374 -9.75 -6.95 5.44
N HIS A 375 -10.41 -7.56 4.44
CA HIS A 375 -10.92 -8.92 4.60
C HIS A 375 -9.77 -9.91 4.81
N LEU A 376 -9.73 -10.49 6.01
CA LEU A 376 -8.70 -11.42 6.48
C LEU A 376 -7.27 -10.85 6.52
N LEU A 377 -7.06 -9.53 6.35
CA LEU A 377 -5.72 -8.95 6.36
C LEU A 377 -5.02 -9.19 7.70
N TYR A 378 -5.70 -8.89 8.81
CA TYR A 378 -5.16 -9.16 10.16
C TYR A 378 -4.80 -10.63 10.36
N ALA A 379 -5.70 -11.54 9.98
CA ALA A 379 -5.45 -12.99 10.09
C ALA A 379 -4.23 -13.43 9.26
N LYS A 380 -4.07 -12.91 8.05
CA LYS A 380 -2.90 -13.16 7.20
C LYS A 380 -1.61 -12.62 7.80
N MET A 381 -1.66 -11.45 8.46
CA MET A 381 -0.51 -10.89 9.16
C MET A 381 -0.11 -11.74 10.36
N ILE A 382 -1.07 -12.20 11.18
CA ILE A 382 -0.78 -13.10 12.31
C ILE A 382 -0.24 -14.45 11.82
N GLN A 383 -0.74 -14.97 10.70
CA GLN A 383 -0.17 -16.18 10.08
C GLN A 383 1.31 -15.99 9.72
N LYS A 384 1.75 -14.80 9.35
CA LYS A 384 3.18 -14.52 9.11
C LYS A 384 4.01 -14.68 10.39
N LEU A 385 3.47 -14.35 11.56
CA LEU A 385 4.16 -14.59 12.83
C LEU A 385 4.30 -16.08 13.15
N ALA A 386 3.31 -16.90 12.77
CA ALA A 386 3.42 -18.35 12.90
C ALA A 386 4.49 -18.92 11.96
N ASP A 387 4.54 -18.46 10.70
CA ASP A 387 5.60 -18.86 9.75
C ASP A 387 7.01 -18.55 10.30
N LEU A 388 7.17 -17.44 11.03
CA LEU A 388 8.44 -17.05 11.65
C LEU A 388 8.90 -17.99 12.76
N ARG A 389 7.98 -18.66 13.48
CA ARG A 389 8.37 -19.62 14.53
C ARG A 389 9.13 -20.80 13.94
N SER A 390 8.64 -21.36 12.84
CA SER A 390 9.33 -22.43 12.11
C SER A 390 10.66 -21.97 11.51
N LEU A 391 10.72 -20.74 10.97
CA LEU A 391 11.96 -20.15 10.48
C LEU A 391 13.00 -19.96 11.58
N ASN A 392 12.57 -19.55 12.77
CA ASN A 392 13.44 -19.38 13.93
C ASN A 392 14.01 -20.71 14.44
N GLU A 393 13.18 -21.76 14.49
CA GLU A 393 13.62 -23.11 14.85
C GLU A 393 14.70 -23.64 13.89
N GLU A 394 14.47 -23.53 12.57
CA GLU A 394 15.44 -23.99 11.58
C GLU A 394 16.71 -23.11 11.58
N HIS A 395 16.57 -21.79 11.72
CA HIS A 395 17.72 -20.90 11.89
C HIS A 395 18.55 -21.28 13.13
N SER A 396 17.89 -21.54 14.26
CA SER A 396 18.55 -21.91 15.51
C SER A 396 19.30 -23.25 15.40
N LYS A 397 18.72 -24.23 14.70
CA LYS A 397 19.36 -25.51 14.39
C LYS A 397 20.64 -25.31 13.56
N GLN A 398 20.56 -24.54 12.47
CA GLN A 398 21.72 -24.30 11.60
C GLN A 398 22.80 -23.44 12.27
N TYR A 399 22.39 -22.39 12.99
CA TYR A 399 23.30 -21.58 13.79
C TYR A 399 24.07 -22.43 14.80
N ARG A 400 23.39 -23.36 15.48
CA ARG A 400 24.03 -24.28 16.41
C ARG A 400 25.10 -25.12 15.74
N CYS A 401 24.81 -25.71 14.58
CA CYS A 401 25.80 -26.46 13.79
C CYS A 401 27.03 -25.62 13.45
N LEU A 402 26.83 -24.37 13.00
CA LEU A 402 27.92 -23.44 12.70
C LEU A 402 28.72 -23.05 13.96
N SER A 403 28.04 -22.82 15.08
CA SER A 403 28.67 -22.36 16.33
C SER A 403 29.57 -23.42 16.99
N PHE A 404 29.27 -24.71 16.78
CA PHE A 404 30.08 -25.82 17.30
C PHE A 404 31.32 -26.14 16.46
N GLN A 405 31.39 -25.67 15.22
CA GLN A 405 32.57 -25.82 14.38
C GLN A 405 33.61 -24.75 14.76
N PRO A 406 34.82 -25.11 15.22
CA PRO A 406 35.79 -24.14 15.75
C PRO A 406 36.13 -22.99 14.78
N GLU A 407 36.34 -23.29 13.51
CA GLU A 407 36.70 -22.31 12.47
C GLU A 407 35.55 -21.35 12.12
N SER A 408 34.30 -21.84 12.16
CA SER A 408 33.09 -21.05 11.93
C SER A 408 32.76 -20.20 13.17
N SER A 409 32.90 -20.78 14.36
CA SER A 409 32.71 -20.14 15.66
C SER A 409 33.57 -18.87 15.81
N MET A 410 34.84 -18.93 15.38
CA MET A 410 35.76 -17.78 15.39
C MET A 410 35.34 -16.63 14.45
N LYS A 411 34.45 -16.88 13.48
CA LYS A 411 33.95 -15.87 12.53
C LYS A 411 32.69 -15.16 13.03
N LEU A 412 31.97 -15.76 13.99
CA LEU A 412 30.76 -15.22 14.61
C LEU A 412 31.12 -14.10 15.60
N THR A 413 30.21 -13.14 15.77
CA THR A 413 30.42 -12.03 16.71
C THR A 413 29.99 -12.43 18.13
N PRO A 414 30.54 -11.78 19.18
CA PRO A 414 30.12 -12.02 20.56
C PRO A 414 28.61 -11.81 20.79
N LEU A 415 28.01 -10.83 20.11
CA LEU A 415 26.59 -10.54 20.24
C LEU A 415 25.70 -11.66 19.69
N LEU A 416 26.13 -12.34 18.60
CA LEU A 416 25.42 -13.51 18.09
C LEU A 416 25.42 -14.64 19.13
N PHE A 417 26.54 -14.88 19.80
CA PHE A 417 26.60 -15.87 20.87
C PHE A 417 25.73 -15.49 22.07
N GLU A 418 25.69 -14.22 22.45
CA GLU A 418 24.83 -13.78 23.55
C GLU A 418 23.34 -13.97 23.24
N VAL A 419 22.94 -13.70 22.00
CA VAL A 419 21.52 -13.68 21.60
C VAL A 419 21.02 -15.07 21.17
N PHE A 420 21.81 -15.80 20.37
CA PHE A 420 21.42 -17.10 19.79
C PHE A 420 22.16 -18.28 20.41
N GLY A 421 23.22 -18.05 21.17
CA GLY A 421 23.84 -19.10 21.98
C GLY A 421 22.94 -19.42 23.15
N ASN A 422 22.39 -20.63 23.16
CA ASN A 422 21.76 -21.14 24.37
C ASN A 422 22.82 -21.25 25.47
N GLU A 423 22.46 -20.89 26.70
CA GLU A 423 23.17 -21.41 27.86
C GLU A 423 23.09 -22.94 27.78
N ILE A 424 24.24 -23.58 27.57
CA ILE A 424 24.36 -25.01 27.79
C ILE A 424 24.17 -25.18 29.30
N SER A 425 23.00 -25.63 29.72
CA SER A 425 22.74 -26.16 31.06
C SER A 425 21.73 -27.29 30.98
#